data_AF-W6TDE7-F1
#
_entry.id   AF-W6TDE7-F1
#
_cell.length_a   1.000
_cell.length_b   1.000
_cell.length_c   1.000
_cell.angle_alpha   90.00
_cell.angle_beta   90.00
_cell.angle_gamma   90.00
#
_symmetry.space_group_name_H-M   'P 1'
#
loop_
_entity.id
_entity.type
_entity.pdbx_description
1 polymer ?
#
loop_
_entity_poly.entity_id
_entity_poly.type
_entity_poly.pdbx_seq_one_letter_code
_entity_poly.pdbx_strand_id
1 'polypeptide(L)'
;MEKAEKMDLRLFTREDMLLSVINQLAEKAALASTELVLLNWDFSAKETQKLMKFLMKKQLTKAGLSKRDFRKKVKKIKPDIVSVKVFTNQLKVAFDAEGRFPDLLND
;
A
#
# COMPACT_ATOMS: atom_id res chain seq x y z
N MET A 1 -48.91 -2.88 -4.53
CA MET A 1 -48.04 -3.56 -3.53
C MET A 1 -46.61 -3.44 -4.00
N GLU A 2 -45.97 -2.33 -3.65
CA GLU A 2 -44.54 -2.09 -3.89
C GLU A 2 -43.73 -3.05 -3.00
N LYS A 3 -42.97 -3.96 -3.63
CA LYS A 3 -41.83 -4.57 -2.97
C LYS A 3 -40.71 -3.55 -3.02
N ALA A 4 -40.63 -2.70 -2.01
CA ALA A 4 -39.43 -1.93 -1.74
C ALA A 4 -38.28 -2.94 -1.58
N GLU A 5 -37.36 -2.94 -2.56
CA GLU A 5 -36.04 -3.54 -2.41
C GLU A 5 -35.47 -3.05 -1.08
N LYS A 6 -35.12 -4.00 -0.21
CA LYS A 6 -34.27 -3.71 0.94
C LYS A 6 -32.89 -3.35 0.38
N MET A 7 -32.73 -2.11 -0.05
CA MET A 7 -31.44 -1.51 -0.33
C MET A 7 -30.69 -1.53 1.00
N ASP A 8 -29.66 -2.35 1.09
CA ASP A 8 -28.81 -2.49 2.26
C ASP A 8 -28.16 -1.12 2.52
N LEU A 9 -28.76 -0.33 3.42
CA LEU A 9 -28.28 0.95 3.93
C LEU A 9 -27.05 0.75 4.84
N ARG A 10 -26.10 -0.10 4.42
CA ARG A 10 -24.69 0.01 4.81
C ARG A 10 -24.10 1.23 4.10
N LEU A 11 -24.70 2.36 4.42
CA LEU A 11 -24.29 3.71 4.13
C LEU A 11 -22.82 3.83 4.50
N PHE A 12 -22.02 4.19 3.49
CA PHE A 12 -20.75 4.90 3.60
C PHE A 12 -20.32 5.10 5.06
N THR A 13 -19.55 4.14 5.57
CA THR A 13 -19.01 4.28 6.91
C THR A 13 -18.13 5.53 6.95
N ARG A 14 -17.88 6.08 8.14
CA ARG A 14 -16.90 7.17 8.28
C ARG A 14 -15.55 6.82 7.66
N GLU A 15 -15.18 5.54 7.74
CA GLU A 15 -13.96 4.99 7.13
C GLU A 15 -14.02 5.04 5.60
N ASP A 16 -15.14 4.65 4.98
CA ASP A 16 -15.35 4.74 3.52
C ASP A 16 -15.30 6.19 3.02
N MET A 17 -15.90 7.13 3.78
CA MET A 17 -15.85 8.56 3.44
C MET A 17 -14.44 9.14 3.56
N LEU A 18 -13.72 8.80 4.64
CA LEU A 18 -12.32 9.22 4.82
C LEU A 18 -11.45 8.67 3.69
N LEU A 19 -11.62 7.40 3.32
CA LEU A 19 -10.90 6.78 2.22
C LEU A 19 -11.20 7.48 0.88
N SER A 20 -12.46 7.81 0.62
CA SER A 20 -12.86 8.56 -0.58
C SER A 20 -12.21 9.95 -0.64
N VAL A 21 -12.17 10.68 0.48
CA VAL A 21 -11.54 12.01 0.55
C VAL A 21 -10.03 11.91 0.33
N ILE A 22 -9.37 10.93 0.95
CA ILE A 22 -7.93 10.69 0.78
C ILE A 22 -7.60 10.37 -0.68
N ASN A 23 -8.41 9.53 -1.34
CA ASN A 23 -8.23 9.19 -2.76
C ASN A 23 -8.38 10.42 -3.67
N GLN A 24 -9.39 11.26 -3.45
CA GLN A 24 -9.57 12.49 -4.23
C GLN A 24 -8.43 13.50 -4.01
N LEU A 25 -7.93 13.62 -2.79
CA LEU A 25 -6.75 14.45 -2.50
C LEU A 25 -5.51 13.89 -3.19
N ALA A 26 -5.33 12.57 -3.20
CA ALA A 26 -4.22 11.92 -3.87
C ALA A 26 -4.27 12.11 -5.39
N GLU A 27 -5.43 11.96 -6.03
CA GLU A 27 -5.61 12.24 -7.45
C GLU A 27 -5.25 13.70 -7.79
N LYS A 28 -5.76 14.66 -7.00
CA LYS A 28 -5.49 16.09 -7.20
C LYS A 28 -4.04 16.47 -6.92
N ALA A 29 -3.39 15.77 -5.99
CA ALA A 29 -1.98 15.96 -5.64
C ALA A 29 -1.02 15.12 -6.51
N ALA A 30 -1.56 14.35 -7.47
CA ALA A 30 -0.81 13.40 -8.29
C ALA A 30 0.03 12.41 -7.46
N LEU A 31 -0.46 12.01 -6.28
CA LEU A 31 0.20 11.04 -5.43
C LEU A 31 0.14 9.66 -6.09
N ALA A 32 1.26 8.96 -6.05
CA ALA A 32 1.37 7.62 -6.59
C ALA A 32 0.60 6.63 -5.69
N SER A 33 0.02 5.56 -6.26
CA SER A 33 -0.69 4.52 -5.50
C SER A 33 0.16 3.91 -4.37
N THR A 34 1.48 3.85 -4.57
CA THR A 34 2.49 3.42 -3.60
C THR A 34 2.51 4.35 -2.40
N GLU A 35 2.38 5.66 -2.60
CA GLU A 35 2.41 6.65 -1.53
C GLU A 35 1.16 6.52 -0.66
N LEU A 36 -0.01 6.26 -1.26
CA LEU A 36 -1.24 5.93 -0.52
C LEU A 36 -1.07 4.67 0.34
N VAL A 37 -0.44 3.62 -0.20
CA VAL A 37 -0.11 2.42 0.58
C VAL A 37 0.87 2.75 1.70
N LEU A 38 1.84 3.64 1.52
CA LEU A 38 2.77 3.99 2.60
C LEU A 38 2.09 4.82 3.70
N LEU A 39 1.18 5.74 3.33
CA LEU A 39 0.44 6.56 4.26
C LEU A 39 -0.50 5.74 5.16
N ASN A 40 -1.09 4.66 4.63
CA ASN A 40 -2.05 3.83 5.38
C ASN A 40 -1.41 2.94 6.47
N TRP A 41 -0.08 2.87 6.54
CA TRP A 41 0.62 1.90 7.40
C TRP A 41 1.47 2.54 8.52
N ASP A 42 1.29 3.84 8.77
CA ASP A 42 1.85 4.56 9.92
C ASP A 42 3.35 4.31 10.13
N PHE A 43 4.12 4.44 9.05
CA PHE A 43 5.57 4.45 9.12
C PHE A 43 6.04 5.81 9.66
N SER A 44 6.94 5.80 10.64
CA SER A 44 7.67 7.00 11.03
C SER A 44 8.60 7.46 9.90
N ALA A 45 8.98 8.74 9.90
CA ALA A 45 9.88 9.29 8.88
C ALA A 45 11.18 8.48 8.70
N LYS A 46 11.75 7.99 9.79
CA LYS A 46 12.98 7.15 9.77
C LYS A 46 12.73 5.79 9.13
N GLU A 47 11.57 5.19 9.37
CA GLU A 47 11.22 3.89 8.80
C GLU A 47 10.90 4.01 7.31
N THR A 48 10.14 5.03 6.91
CA THR A 48 9.90 5.38 5.49
C THR A 48 11.22 5.56 4.75
N GLN A 49 12.16 6.35 5.31
CA GLN A 49 13.47 6.56 4.68
C GLN A 49 14.25 5.24 4.51
N LYS A 50 14.23 4.34 5.51
CA LYS A 50 14.89 3.03 5.42
C LYS A 50 14.24 2.13 4.37
N LEU A 51 12.92 2.13 4.28
CA LEU A 51 12.16 1.34 3.32
C LEU A 51 12.44 1.83 1.89
N MET A 52 12.35 3.13 1.65
CA MET A 52 12.61 3.72 0.33
C MET A 52 14.05 3.49 -0.13
N LYS A 53 15.05 3.68 0.75
CA LYS A 53 16.45 3.35 0.42
C LYS A 53 16.62 1.88 0.04
N PHE A 54 15.94 0.98 0.73
CA PHE A 54 15.99 -0.44 0.43
C PHE A 54 15.37 -0.77 -0.95
N LEU A 55 14.19 -0.21 -1.26
CA LEU A 55 13.51 -0.40 -2.54
C LEU A 55 14.32 0.21 -3.70
N MET A 56 14.82 1.43 -3.53
CA MET A 56 15.70 2.09 -4.51
C MET A 56 16.96 1.26 -4.78
N LYS A 57 17.63 0.77 -3.73
CA LYS A 57 18.80 -0.10 -3.91
C LYS A 57 18.44 -1.33 -4.74
N LYS A 58 17.32 -1.97 -4.45
CA LYS A 58 16.86 -3.14 -5.20
C LYS A 58 16.60 -2.83 -6.68
N GLN A 59 15.93 -1.74 -6.97
CA GLN A 59 15.70 -1.27 -8.34
C GLN A 59 17.00 -0.96 -9.09
N LEU A 60 17.92 -0.21 -8.47
CA LEU A 60 19.20 0.14 -9.08
C LEU A 60 20.06 -1.10 -9.37
N THR A 61 20.04 -2.09 -8.48
CA THR A 61 20.78 -3.35 -8.66
C THR A 61 20.07 -4.36 -9.57
N LYS A 62 18.83 -4.09 -10.02
CA LYS A 62 17.95 -5.06 -10.70
C LYS A 62 17.89 -6.43 -10.02
N ALA A 63 18.11 -6.45 -8.71
CA ALA A 63 18.16 -7.69 -7.96
C ALA A 63 16.73 -8.11 -7.61
N GLY A 64 16.35 -9.32 -8.00
CA GLY A 64 15.10 -9.93 -7.59
C GLY A 64 14.88 -9.80 -6.07
N LEU A 65 13.62 -9.62 -5.70
CA LEU A 65 13.21 -9.56 -4.30
C LEU A 65 11.98 -10.42 -4.10
N SER A 66 12.14 -11.44 -3.27
CA SER A 66 11.03 -12.31 -2.92
C SER A 66 10.07 -11.61 -1.94
N LYS A 67 8.75 -11.86 -2.00
CA LYS A 67 7.74 -11.45 -1.00
C LYS A 67 8.18 -11.88 0.38
N ARG A 68 8.78 -13.07 0.51
CA ARG A 68 9.30 -13.57 1.79
C ARG A 68 10.41 -12.69 2.34
N ASP A 69 11.42 -12.36 1.53
CA ASP A 69 12.57 -11.56 1.99
C ASP A 69 12.20 -10.10 2.19
N PHE A 70 11.28 -9.59 1.37
CA PHE A 70 10.68 -8.28 1.60
C PHE A 70 9.96 -8.22 2.94
N ARG A 71 9.07 -9.18 3.23
CA ARG A 71 8.37 -9.26 4.52
C ARG A 71 9.35 -9.30 5.70
N LYS A 72 10.43 -10.08 5.60
CA LYS A 72 11.50 -10.10 6.62
C LYS A 72 12.15 -8.72 6.78
N LYS A 73 12.43 -8.02 5.67
CA LYS A 73 13.04 -6.68 5.71
C LYS A 73 12.08 -5.65 6.31
N VAL A 74 10.80 -5.68 5.93
CA VAL A 74 9.77 -4.78 6.46
C VAL A 74 9.60 -4.99 7.97
N LYS A 75 9.51 -6.24 8.45
CA LYS A 75 9.45 -6.52 9.90
C LYS A 75 10.68 -6.02 10.67
N LYS A 76 11.86 -5.95 10.04
CA LYS A 76 13.05 -5.33 10.66
C LYS A 76 12.99 -3.81 10.68
N ILE A 77 12.26 -3.20 9.76
CA ILE A 77 12.10 -1.75 9.66
C ILE A 77 10.99 -1.28 10.62
N LYS A 78 9.81 -1.91 10.55
CA LYS A 78 8.62 -1.66 11.36
C LYS A 78 8.19 -2.97 12.07
N PRO A 79 8.69 -3.25 13.29
CA PRO A 79 8.42 -4.51 14.00
C PRO A 79 6.96 -4.68 14.46
N ASP A 80 6.28 -3.57 14.71
CA ASP A 80 4.90 -3.45 15.20
C ASP A 80 3.85 -3.52 14.07
N ILE A 81 4.27 -3.77 12.82
CA ILE A 81 3.34 -3.81 11.69
C ILE A 81 2.27 -4.91 11.86
N VAL A 82 1.00 -4.50 11.91
CA VAL A 82 -0.14 -5.39 12.21
C VAL A 82 -0.26 -6.55 11.21
N SER A 83 -0.05 -6.29 9.91
CA SER A 83 -0.08 -7.34 8.88
C SER A 83 0.87 -7.08 7.71
N VAL A 84 2.14 -7.50 7.89
CA VAL A 84 3.17 -7.36 6.84
C VAL A 84 2.78 -8.03 5.51
N LYS A 85 1.93 -9.07 5.55
CA LYS A 85 1.48 -9.78 4.34
C LYS A 85 0.52 -8.90 3.53
N VAL A 86 -0.45 -8.27 4.18
CA VAL A 86 -1.40 -7.36 3.51
C VAL A 86 -0.66 -6.15 2.96
N PHE A 87 0.23 -5.54 3.75
CA PHE A 87 1.11 -4.46 3.30
C PHE A 87 1.88 -4.82 2.04
N THR A 88 2.55 -5.99 2.05
CA THR A 88 3.34 -6.46 0.91
C THR A 88 2.50 -6.63 -0.35
N ASN A 89 1.29 -7.18 -0.21
CA ASN A 89 0.40 -7.39 -1.34
C ASN A 89 -0.15 -6.07 -1.89
N GLN A 90 -0.58 -5.15 -1.03
CA GLN A 90 -1.03 -3.82 -1.44
C GLN A 90 0.08 -3.06 -2.17
N LEU A 91 1.31 -3.14 -1.67
CA LEU A 91 2.46 -2.49 -2.30
C LEU A 91 2.80 -3.11 -3.66
N LYS A 92 2.68 -4.43 -3.82
CA LYS A 92 2.86 -5.09 -5.13
C LYS A 92 1.81 -4.61 -6.14
N VAL A 93 0.55 -4.58 -5.75
CA VAL A 93 -0.53 -4.08 -6.62
C VAL A 93 -0.27 -2.63 -7.03
N ALA A 94 0.15 -1.77 -6.09
CA ALA A 94 0.50 -0.39 -6.39
C ALA A 94 1.69 -0.26 -7.34
N PHE A 95 2.74 -1.05 -7.15
CA PHE A 95 3.89 -1.09 -8.06
C PHE A 95 3.51 -1.53 -9.47
N ASP A 96 2.66 -2.56 -9.59
CA ASP A 96 2.17 -3.03 -10.88
C ASP A 96 1.33 -1.96 -11.60
N ALA A 97 0.45 -1.28 -10.87
CA ALA A 97 -0.37 -0.20 -11.42
C ALA A 97 0.48 1.00 -11.89
N GLU A 98 1.60 1.27 -11.22
CA GLU A 98 2.54 2.34 -11.60
C GLU A 98 3.55 1.92 -12.67
N GLY A 99 3.58 0.65 -13.08
CA GLY A 99 4.63 0.13 -13.98
C GLY A 99 6.03 0.20 -13.37
N ARG A 100 6.14 0.17 -12.03
CA ARG A 100 7.40 0.27 -11.30
C ARG A 100 7.75 -1.07 -10.69
N PHE A 101 9.05 -1.33 -10.52
CA PHE A 101 9.56 -2.51 -9.83
C PHE A 101 8.99 -3.87 -10.34
N PRO A 102 8.96 -4.13 -11.66
CA PRO A 102 8.29 -5.32 -12.22
C PRO A 102 8.87 -6.65 -11.73
N ASP A 103 10.13 -6.66 -11.28
CA ASP A 103 10.85 -7.86 -10.81
C ASP A 103 10.82 -8.05 -9.28
N LEU A 104 10.13 -7.18 -8.54
CA LEU A 104 9.98 -7.32 -7.10
C LEU A 104 8.66 -8.01 -6.76
N LEU A 105 8.70 -8.92 -5.78
CA LEU A 105 7.52 -9.52 -5.11
C LEU A 105 6.70 -10.49 -5.98
N ASN A 106 7.32 -11.17 -6.95
CA ASN A 106 6.64 -12.06 -7.92
C ASN A 106 6.42 -13.52 -7.47
N ASP A 107 6.91 -13.90 -6.29
CA ASP A 107 6.78 -15.22 -5.64
C ASP A 107 5.58 -15.33 -4.70
#